data_AF-X0S2G8-F1
#
_entry.id   AF-X0S2G8-F1
#
_cell.length_a   1.000
_cell.length_b   1.000
_cell.length_c   1.000
_cell.angle_alpha   90.00
_cell.angle_beta   90.00
_cell.angle_gamma   90.00
#
_symmetry.space_group_name_H-M   'P 1'
#
loop_
_entity.id
_entity.type
_entity.pdbx_description
1 polymer ?
#
loop_
_entity_poly.entity_id
_entity_poly.type
_entity_poly.pdbx_seq_one_letter_code
_entity_poly.pdbx_strand_id
1 'polypeptide(L)'
;MRFSAAFTGIPVVFVMVLASPALASVATQGLDAWVTLPGETWADHFNSEEGGDPLPAGFFGPWSDPFDGRISLVGAPLGGPFGNIDTIVERLQSADLPDCPSEDTVDIQIRALSLASASPITVTFNDGLDPTDYDVLVCLSDDSQATGSMTIQRECVD
;
A
#
# COMPACT_ATOMS: atom_id res chain seq x y z
N MET A 1 -48.56 4.76 9.12
CA MET A 1 -49.75 5.38 8.51
C MET A 1 -50.69 4.27 8.06
N ARG A 2 -51.97 4.32 8.45
CA ARG A 2 -52.98 3.30 8.12
C ARG A 2 -53.58 3.60 6.74
N PHE A 3 -53.55 2.63 5.83
CA PHE A 3 -54.43 2.62 4.65
C PHE A 3 -55.20 1.30 4.63
N SER A 4 -56.52 1.43 4.55
CA SER A 4 -57.49 0.34 4.41
C SER A 4 -58.13 0.46 3.04
N ALA A 5 -58.11 -0.61 2.26
CA ALA A 5 -58.93 -0.74 1.06
C ALA A 5 -59.33 -2.22 0.88
N ALA A 6 -60.65 -2.45 0.82
CA ALA A 6 -61.27 -3.74 0.58
C ALA A 6 -61.44 -3.94 -0.94
N PHE A 7 -61.10 -5.12 -1.45
CA PHE A 7 -61.52 -5.58 -2.77
C PHE A 7 -61.81 -7.08 -2.74
N THR A 8 -63.02 -7.43 -3.15
CA THR A 8 -63.51 -8.80 -3.38
C THR A 8 -63.23 -9.22 -4.82
N GLY A 9 -62.55 -10.36 -5.01
CA GLY A 9 -62.58 -11.14 -6.26
C GLY A 9 -61.24 -11.30 -6.98
N ILE A 10 -60.90 -12.56 -7.28
CA ILE A 10 -59.72 -13.12 -8.00
C ILE A 10 -58.52 -13.44 -7.08
N PRO A 11 -58.03 -14.70 -7.02
CA PRO A 11 -56.83 -15.03 -6.27
C PRO A 11 -55.61 -14.57 -7.07
N VAL A 12 -55.24 -13.29 -6.93
CA VAL A 12 -53.92 -12.85 -7.34
C VAL A 12 -52.96 -13.33 -6.25
N VAL A 13 -52.20 -14.39 -6.56
CA VAL A 13 -51.06 -14.79 -5.72
C VAL A 13 -50.03 -13.67 -5.82
N PHE A 14 -50.09 -12.75 -4.87
CA PHE A 14 -49.07 -11.72 -4.70
C PHE A 14 -47.85 -12.40 -4.06
N VAL A 15 -46.93 -12.89 -4.88
CA VAL A 15 -45.61 -13.28 -4.41
C VAL A 15 -44.92 -11.99 -3.98
N MET A 16 -44.97 -11.70 -2.69
CA MET A 16 -44.18 -10.64 -2.08
C MET A 16 -42.73 -11.12 -2.12
N VAL A 17 -42.03 -10.77 -3.20
CA VAL A 17 -40.58 -10.88 -3.28
C VAL A 17 -40.05 -9.94 -2.20
N LEU A 18 -39.60 -10.50 -1.08
CA LEU A 18 -38.73 -9.77 -0.16
C LEU A 18 -37.51 -9.41 -0.99
N ALA A 19 -37.40 -8.14 -1.40
CA ALA A 19 -36.15 -7.61 -1.87
C ALA A 19 -35.14 -7.86 -0.75
N SER A 20 -34.28 -8.86 -0.96
CA SER A 20 -33.13 -9.02 -0.08
C SER A 20 -32.35 -7.72 -0.19
N PRO A 21 -32.04 -7.02 0.92
CA PRO A 21 -31.10 -5.92 0.82
C PRO A 21 -29.84 -6.51 0.20
N ALA A 22 -29.41 -5.93 -0.92
CA ALA A 22 -28.11 -6.23 -1.47
C ALA A 22 -27.11 -6.07 -0.31
N LEU A 23 -26.33 -7.10 -0.03
CA LEU A 23 -25.30 -7.02 0.99
C LEU A 23 -24.39 -5.86 0.60
N ALA A 24 -24.35 -4.80 1.41
CA ALA A 24 -23.29 -3.81 1.32
C ALA A 24 -21.96 -4.58 1.36
N SER A 25 -21.11 -4.37 0.35
CA SER A 25 -19.84 -5.08 0.27
C SER A 25 -18.86 -4.38 1.21
N VAL A 26 -18.77 -4.84 2.44
CA VAL A 26 -17.79 -4.28 3.38
C VAL A 26 -16.41 -4.88 3.09
N ALA A 27 -15.42 -4.03 2.82
CA ALA A 27 -14.03 -4.46 2.83
C ALA A 27 -13.52 -4.39 4.28
N THR A 28 -13.51 -5.54 4.97
CA THR A 28 -13.22 -5.59 6.41
C THR A 28 -11.81 -5.10 6.74
N GLN A 29 -11.62 -4.51 7.92
CA GLN A 29 -10.30 -4.27 8.51
C GLN A 29 -9.40 -5.50 8.34
N GLY A 30 -8.12 -5.33 8.01
CA GLY A 30 -7.22 -6.46 7.85
C GLY A 30 -5.88 -6.14 7.21
N LEU A 31 -5.09 -7.20 7.05
CA LEU A 31 -3.80 -7.16 6.37
C LEU A 31 -3.98 -7.39 4.89
N ASP A 32 -3.28 -6.58 4.13
CA ASP A 32 -3.08 -6.74 2.70
C ASP A 32 -1.59 -7.04 2.50
N ALA A 33 -1.28 -7.97 1.59
CA ALA A 33 0.08 -8.46 1.38
C ALA A 33 0.50 -8.23 -0.07
N TRP A 34 1.69 -7.68 -0.26
CA TRP A 34 2.25 -7.36 -1.56
C TRP A 34 3.57 -8.09 -1.80
N VAL A 35 3.80 -8.34 -3.08
CA VAL A 35 5.04 -8.88 -3.63
C VAL A 35 5.44 -7.97 -4.78
N THR A 36 6.68 -7.48 -4.73
CA THR A 36 7.33 -6.80 -5.84
C THR A 36 7.64 -7.83 -6.89
N LEU A 37 7.07 -7.66 -8.09
CA LEU A 37 7.26 -8.63 -9.16
C LEU A 37 8.70 -8.61 -9.68
N PRO A 38 9.23 -9.75 -10.18
CA PRO A 38 10.54 -9.77 -10.81
C PRO A 38 10.64 -8.77 -11.97
N GLY A 39 11.63 -7.89 -11.93
CA GLY A 39 11.85 -6.85 -12.94
C GLY A 39 11.13 -5.53 -12.68
N GLU A 40 10.25 -5.47 -11.68
CA GLU A 40 9.73 -4.20 -11.16
C GLU A 40 10.73 -3.59 -10.18
N THR A 41 10.95 -2.28 -10.29
CA THR A 41 11.76 -1.54 -9.33
C THR A 41 11.03 -0.29 -8.89
N TRP A 42 11.05 -0.04 -7.60
CA TRP A 42 10.74 1.27 -7.05
C TRP A 42 12.02 2.07 -6.98
N ALA A 43 11.95 3.39 -7.02
CA ALA A 43 13.14 4.16 -6.78
C ALA A 43 12.92 5.22 -5.73
N ASP A 44 13.93 5.31 -4.87
CA ASP A 44 14.07 6.48 -4.04
C ASP A 44 14.91 7.52 -4.79
N HIS A 45 14.39 8.74 -4.83
CA HIS A 45 14.93 9.85 -5.61
C HIS A 45 15.64 10.79 -4.65
N PHE A 46 16.91 10.50 -4.35
CA PHE A 46 17.81 11.45 -3.68
C PHE A 46 18.53 12.35 -4.70
N ASN A 47 18.23 12.19 -5.99
CA ASN A 47 18.88 12.92 -7.07
C ASN A 47 18.32 14.35 -7.18
N SER A 48 19.16 15.35 -6.90
CA SER A 48 18.81 16.77 -6.95
C SER A 48 18.46 17.27 -8.35
N GLU A 49 19.03 16.67 -9.41
CA GLU A 49 18.70 16.99 -10.80
C GLU A 49 17.26 16.59 -11.17
N GLU A 50 16.69 15.61 -10.47
CA GLU A 50 15.30 15.15 -10.63
C GLU A 50 14.36 15.71 -9.55
N GLY A 51 14.82 16.68 -8.75
CA GLY A 51 14.04 17.30 -7.68
C GLY A 51 14.00 16.52 -6.37
N GLY A 52 14.89 15.53 -6.21
CA GLY A 52 15.14 14.83 -4.95
C GLY A 52 16.00 15.64 -3.98
N ASP A 53 16.00 15.24 -2.71
CA ASP A 53 16.89 15.80 -1.69
C ASP A 53 18.06 14.83 -1.46
N PRO A 54 19.32 15.22 -1.73
CA PRO A 54 20.48 14.37 -1.49
C PRO A 54 20.58 13.91 -0.04
N LEU A 55 21.02 12.66 0.17
CA LEU A 55 21.38 12.22 1.50
C LEU A 55 22.57 13.05 1.99
N PRO A 56 22.52 13.64 3.20
CA PRO A 56 23.56 14.53 3.68
C PRO A 56 24.96 13.89 3.73
N ALA A 57 26.00 14.72 3.63
CA ALA A 57 27.36 14.30 3.95
C ALA A 57 27.41 13.65 5.33
N GLY A 58 28.21 12.60 5.47
CA GLY A 58 28.33 11.84 6.71
C GLY A 58 27.26 10.76 6.93
N PHE A 59 26.24 10.66 6.06
CA PHE A 59 25.15 9.68 6.23
C PHE A 59 25.65 8.23 6.23
N PHE A 60 26.54 7.89 5.30
CA PHE A 60 27.12 6.53 5.18
C PHE A 60 28.33 6.32 6.09
N GLY A 61 28.69 7.32 6.89
CA GLY A 61 29.80 7.29 7.83
C GLY A 61 30.61 8.58 7.80
N PRO A 62 31.50 8.81 8.78
CA PRO A 62 32.36 9.99 8.81
C PRO A 62 33.10 10.17 7.49
N TRP A 63 33.10 11.40 6.97
CA TRP A 63 33.75 11.79 5.70
C TRP A 63 33.11 11.23 4.43
N SER A 64 31.93 10.62 4.49
CA SER A 64 31.18 10.31 3.28
C SER A 64 30.72 11.61 2.62
N ASP A 65 30.85 11.68 1.31
CA ASP A 65 30.26 12.76 0.53
C ASP A 65 28.71 12.66 0.57
N PRO A 66 27.96 13.73 0.26
CA PRO A 66 26.53 13.62 0.04
C PRO A 66 26.22 12.59 -1.05
N PHE A 67 25.19 11.77 -0.85
CA PHE A 67 24.73 10.88 -1.91
C PHE A 67 23.59 11.55 -2.68
N ASP A 68 23.91 11.90 -3.92
CA ASP A 68 23.03 12.56 -4.87
C ASP A 68 22.78 11.61 -6.04
N GLY A 69 21.75 10.77 -5.92
CA GLY A 69 21.54 9.67 -6.85
C GLY A 69 20.23 8.94 -6.67
N ARG A 70 20.01 7.92 -7.50
CA ARG A 70 18.80 7.08 -7.49
C ARG A 70 19.12 5.72 -6.91
N ILE A 71 18.31 5.27 -5.95
CA ILE A 71 18.41 3.92 -5.41
C ILE A 71 17.24 3.12 -5.97
N SER A 72 17.54 2.18 -6.87
CA SER A 72 16.51 1.25 -7.37
C SER A 72 16.33 0.13 -6.35
N LEU A 73 15.10 -0.09 -5.89
CA LEU A 73 14.73 -1.05 -4.86
C LEU A 73 13.90 -2.19 -5.46
N VAL A 74 14.16 -3.40 -4.99
CA VAL A 74 13.42 -4.63 -5.27
C VAL A 74 12.89 -5.25 -3.98
N GLY A 75 11.88 -6.10 -4.11
CA GLY A 75 11.35 -6.88 -2.99
C GLY A 75 12.41 -7.83 -2.41
N ALA A 76 12.63 -7.74 -1.10
CA ALA A 76 13.36 -8.75 -0.34
C ALA A 76 12.33 -9.56 0.47
N PRO A 77 12.18 -10.88 0.23
CA PRO A 77 11.18 -11.67 0.92
C PRO A 77 11.30 -11.60 2.44
N LEU A 78 10.20 -11.32 3.14
CA LEU A 78 10.11 -11.37 4.61
C LEU A 78 10.44 -12.77 5.15
N GLY A 79 10.25 -13.81 4.32
CA GLY A 79 10.55 -15.19 4.64
C GLY A 79 9.56 -15.84 5.60
N GLY A 80 9.91 -17.04 6.08
CA GLY A 80 9.08 -17.80 7.02
C GLY A 80 7.65 -18.04 6.50
N PRO A 81 6.60 -17.77 7.31
CA PRO A 81 5.22 -18.00 6.89
C PRO A 81 4.72 -17.03 5.80
N PHE A 82 5.48 -15.98 5.48
CA PHE A 82 5.11 -14.94 4.53
C PHE A 82 5.62 -15.22 3.10
N GLY A 83 6.44 -16.26 2.90
CA GLY A 83 6.93 -16.63 1.57
C GLY A 83 7.63 -15.46 0.87
N ASN A 84 7.13 -15.10 -0.33
CA ASN A 84 7.70 -14.03 -1.17
C ASN A 84 7.16 -12.63 -0.86
N ILE A 85 6.27 -12.48 0.13
CA ILE A 85 5.74 -11.17 0.53
C ILE A 85 6.90 -10.32 1.03
N ASP A 86 7.00 -9.08 0.54
CA ASP A 86 8.00 -8.09 0.96
C ASP A 86 7.38 -6.91 1.71
N THR A 87 6.06 -6.71 1.55
CA THR A 87 5.33 -5.59 2.12
C THR A 87 3.99 -6.05 2.66
N ILE A 88 3.67 -5.65 3.90
CA ILE A 88 2.36 -5.87 4.52
C ILE A 88 1.82 -4.51 4.99
N VAL A 89 0.60 -4.18 4.59
CA VAL A 89 -0.12 -2.98 5.04
C VAL A 89 -1.37 -3.44 5.78
N GLU A 90 -1.68 -2.79 6.90
CA GLU A 90 -2.94 -2.99 7.61
C GLU A 90 -3.90 -1.83 7.32
N ARG A 91 -5.12 -2.17 6.93
CA ARG A 91 -6.27 -1.27 7.01
C ARG A 91 -6.73 -1.21 8.45
N LEU A 92 -6.77 -0.01 9.03
CA LEU A 92 -7.09 0.21 10.45
C LEU A 92 -8.60 0.18 10.77
N GLN A 93 -9.43 0.21 9.73
CA GLN A 93 -10.89 0.10 9.78
C GLN A 93 -11.42 -0.54 8.50
N SER A 94 -12.68 -0.98 8.57
CA SER A 94 -13.38 -1.51 7.41
C SER A 94 -13.86 -0.38 6.50
N ALA A 95 -13.88 -0.62 5.19
CA ALA A 95 -14.43 0.30 4.20
C ALA A 95 -15.90 -0.05 3.91
N ASP A 96 -16.76 0.96 3.88
CA ASP A 96 -18.18 0.83 3.56
C ASP A 96 -18.44 1.14 2.08
N LEU A 97 -18.78 0.12 1.31
CA LEU A 97 -19.03 0.23 -0.13
C LEU A 97 -20.48 -0.22 -0.43
N PRO A 98 -21.49 0.62 -0.13
CA PRO A 98 -22.90 0.22 -0.20
C PRO A 98 -23.36 0.03 -1.65
N ASP A 99 -22.98 0.95 -2.53
CA ASP A 99 -23.48 1.03 -3.90
C ASP A 99 -22.46 0.54 -4.94
N CYS A 100 -22.90 0.47 -6.19
CA CYS A 100 -22.03 0.24 -7.33
C CYS A 100 -22.27 1.33 -8.40
N PRO A 101 -21.27 2.14 -8.77
CA PRO A 101 -19.95 2.20 -8.15
C PRO A 101 -20.02 2.87 -6.76
N SER A 102 -19.07 2.54 -5.89
CA SER A 102 -18.84 3.28 -4.64
C SER A 102 -17.37 3.25 -4.28
N GLU A 103 -16.95 4.18 -3.43
CA GLU A 103 -15.60 4.23 -2.89
C GLU A 103 -15.64 4.67 -1.43
N ASP A 104 -14.63 4.25 -0.69
CA ASP A 104 -14.41 4.69 0.68
C ASP A 104 -12.90 4.75 0.95
N THR A 105 -12.51 5.62 1.88
CA THR A 105 -11.11 5.88 2.21
C THR A 105 -10.85 5.55 3.66
N VAL A 106 -9.87 4.67 3.86
CA VAL A 106 -9.53 4.11 5.16
C VAL A 106 -8.08 4.43 5.52
N ASP A 107 -7.85 4.76 6.78
CA ASP A 107 -6.51 4.87 7.36
C ASP A 107 -5.76 3.52 7.30
N ILE A 108 -4.47 3.59 6.98
CA ILE A 108 -3.59 2.41 6.87
C ILE A 108 -2.28 2.60 7.62
N GLN A 109 -1.61 1.51 7.96
CA GLN A 109 -0.22 1.51 8.43
C GLN A 109 0.58 0.39 7.79
N ILE A 110 1.85 0.62 7.49
CA ILE A 110 2.77 -0.43 7.06
C ILE A 110 3.13 -1.27 8.29
N ARG A 111 2.95 -2.60 8.19
CA ARG A 111 3.23 -3.57 9.26
C ARG A 111 4.48 -4.39 9.04
N ALA A 112 4.89 -4.53 7.78
CA ALA A 112 6.16 -5.11 7.43
C ALA A 112 6.64 -4.50 6.11
N LEU A 113 7.94 -4.28 6.01
CA LEU A 113 8.60 -3.79 4.81
C LEU A 113 10.00 -4.42 4.78
N SER A 114 10.35 -5.01 3.65
CA SER A 114 11.71 -5.50 3.38
C SER A 114 12.02 -5.32 1.90
N LEU A 115 12.79 -4.28 1.60
CA LEU A 115 13.30 -4.03 0.25
C LEU A 115 14.82 -4.02 0.28
N ALA A 116 15.43 -4.28 -0.87
CA ALA A 116 16.87 -4.21 -1.06
C ALA A 116 17.20 -3.44 -2.34
N SER A 117 18.39 -2.87 -2.41
CA SER A 117 18.90 -2.29 -3.65
C SER A 117 18.99 -3.34 -4.75
N ALA A 118 18.49 -3.02 -5.94
CA ALA A 118 18.56 -3.88 -7.13
C ALA A 118 20.01 -4.16 -7.57
N SER A 119 20.90 -3.21 -7.28
CA SER A 119 22.35 -3.31 -7.43
C SER A 119 23.01 -2.42 -6.37
N PRO A 120 24.27 -2.69 -5.99
CA PRO A 120 24.99 -1.82 -5.07
C PRO A 120 25.01 -0.37 -5.54
N ILE A 121 24.93 0.57 -4.60
CA ILE A 121 25.18 1.99 -4.87
C ILE A 121 26.66 2.29 -4.60
N THR A 122 27.24 3.21 -5.37
CA THR A 122 28.58 3.71 -5.08
C THR A 122 28.48 4.96 -4.22
N VAL A 123 29.10 4.93 -3.05
CA VAL A 123 29.27 6.07 -2.14
C VAL A 123 30.74 6.46 -2.15
N THR A 124 31.03 7.75 -2.27
CA THR A 124 32.40 8.25 -2.20
C THR A 124 32.70 8.88 -0.85
N PHE A 125 33.98 8.86 -0.50
CA PHE A 125 34.53 9.53 0.67
C PHE A 125 35.64 10.47 0.23
N ASN A 126 35.93 11.46 1.10
CA ASN A 126 37.04 12.39 0.93
C ASN A 126 36.99 13.16 -0.40
N ASP A 127 35.85 13.81 -0.70
CA ASP A 127 35.65 14.61 -1.91
C ASP A 127 35.79 13.78 -3.21
N GLY A 128 35.23 12.57 -3.22
CA GLY A 128 35.19 11.71 -4.40
C GLY A 128 36.38 10.76 -4.56
N LEU A 129 37.36 10.79 -3.65
CA LEU A 129 38.63 10.07 -3.82
C LEU A 129 38.53 8.56 -3.53
N ASP A 130 37.63 8.17 -2.63
CA ASP A 130 37.55 6.80 -2.14
C ASP A 130 36.13 6.21 -2.38
N PRO A 131 35.87 5.60 -3.56
CA PRO A 131 34.59 4.98 -3.87
C PRO A 131 34.45 3.63 -3.14
N THR A 132 33.28 3.40 -2.56
CA THR A 132 32.90 2.16 -1.88
C THR A 132 31.47 1.78 -2.25
N ASP A 133 31.25 0.51 -2.57
CA ASP A 133 29.92 0.01 -2.89
C ASP A 133 29.15 -0.44 -1.65
N TYR A 134 27.86 -0.11 -1.60
CA TYR A 134 26.94 -0.47 -0.52
C TYR A 134 25.70 -1.15 -1.08
N ASP A 135 25.33 -2.27 -0.47
CA ASP A 135 23.97 -2.81 -0.58
C ASP A 135 23.07 -2.07 0.41
N VAL A 136 21.94 -1.55 -0.09
CA VAL A 136 20.98 -0.81 0.72
C VAL A 136 19.81 -1.71 1.07
N LEU A 137 19.44 -1.74 2.34
CA LEU A 137 18.26 -2.45 2.84
C LEU A 137 17.28 -1.42 3.39
N VAL A 138 16.02 -1.54 3.00
CA VAL A 138 14.93 -0.71 3.54
C VAL A 138 14.01 -1.62 4.34
N CYS A 139 13.93 -1.32 5.64
CA CYS A 139 13.12 -2.05 6.59
C CYS A 139 12.11 -1.09 7.24
N LEU A 140 11.12 -1.66 7.93
CA LEU A 140 10.23 -0.86 8.76
C LEU A 140 11.02 -0.13 9.85
N SER A 141 10.75 1.17 10.04
CA SER A 141 11.34 1.93 11.15
C SER A 141 10.86 1.40 12.50
N ASP A 142 11.74 1.45 13.50
CA ASP A 142 11.42 1.17 14.90
C ASP A 142 10.54 2.27 15.53
N ASP A 143 10.45 3.44 14.89
CA ASP A 143 9.54 4.51 15.29
C ASP A 143 8.07 4.15 15.04
N SER A 144 7.17 4.91 15.68
CA SER A 144 5.74 4.76 15.44
C SER A 144 5.41 4.99 13.96
N GLN A 145 4.85 3.97 13.32
CA GLN A 145 4.45 4.04 11.92
C GLN A 145 3.39 5.13 11.72
N ALA A 146 3.64 6.02 10.76
CA ALA A 146 2.70 7.06 10.38
C ALA A 146 1.42 6.43 9.82
N THR A 147 0.29 7.07 10.09
CA THR A 147 -0.98 6.71 9.48
C THR A 147 -1.03 7.26 8.06
N GLY A 148 -1.12 6.35 7.08
CA GLY A 148 -1.42 6.66 5.69
C GLY A 148 -2.91 6.52 5.39
N SER A 149 -3.26 6.61 4.11
CA SER A 149 -4.64 6.47 3.62
C SER A 149 -4.70 5.57 2.39
N MET A 150 -5.77 4.79 2.27
CA MET A 150 -6.07 3.92 1.12
C MET A 150 -7.50 4.15 0.67
N THR A 151 -7.68 4.54 -0.59
CA THR A 151 -9.00 4.60 -1.24
C THR A 151 -9.32 3.24 -1.86
N ILE A 152 -10.43 2.65 -1.46
CA ILE A 152 -10.92 1.37 -1.97
C ILE A 152 -12.13 1.65 -2.83
N GLN A 153 -12.10 1.16 -4.06
CA GLN A 153 -13.17 1.36 -5.04
C GLN A 153 -13.86 0.03 -5.33
N ARG A 154 -15.19 0.09 -5.42
CA ARG A 154 -16.04 -0.97 -5.95
C ARG A 154 -16.51 -0.55 -7.33
N GLU A 155 -16.03 -1.27 -8.34
CA GLU A 155 -16.48 -1.13 -9.73
C GLU A 155 -17.64 -2.07 -10.04
N CYS A 156 -18.41 -1.73 -11.08
CA CYS A 156 -19.49 -2.58 -11.55
C CYS A 156 -18.97 -3.54 -12.60
N VAL A 157 -19.35 -4.82 -12.45
CA VAL A 157 -19.15 -5.80 -13.51
C VAL A 157 -20.29 -5.58 -14.51
N ASP A 158 -19.95 -5.23 -15.75
CA ASP A 158 -20.89 -5.17 -16.87
C ASP A 158 -21.52 -6.54 -17.17
#